data_AF-A0A1I4I508-F1
#
_entry.id   AF-A0A1I4I508-F1
#
_cell.length_a   1.000
_cell.length_b   1.000
_cell.length_c   1.000
_cell.angle_alpha   90.00
_cell.angle_beta   90.00
_cell.angle_gamma   90.00
#
_symmetry.space_group_name_H-M   'P 1'
#
loop_
_entity.id
_entity.type
_entity.pdbx_description
1 polymer ?
#
loop_
_entity_poly.entity_id
_entity_poly.type
_entity_poly.pdbx_seq_one_letter_code
_entity_poly.pdbx_strand_id
1 'polypeptide(L)'
;MGTNPHFLNPAGRLYEFMSATLAAPDQMQLVDAWGSYVGSSAEGEPSRFLAGMGALLSLPSQVRDRVDALPGRPIPGKAQLVRGVAPAEQVLSHAWRAAGMQVGQTRHLFDRGHLTDLETCSQVLNHAAGVEEADDESRFDRVSGEGDTAEPGAETPLEAVRRLAQEILDEAFAANLPGPVAAAFAEYAHAIIRSVDLFHLTGPEGVTREYERFLGGLIRDPELYEAMRNNPGIRDRVKAIAKFITVVGTAVLVPANVALGYTHIYAALTTLLGG
;
A
#
# COMPACT_ATOMS: atom_id res chain seq x y z
N MET A 1 -2.34 -10.07 -12.17
CA MET A 1 -1.82 -8.77 -12.66
C MET A 1 -0.46 -8.54 -12.03
N GLY A 2 0.59 -8.25 -12.82
CA GLY A 2 1.85 -7.79 -12.24
C GLY A 2 1.61 -6.49 -11.46
N THR A 3 2.15 -6.37 -10.26
CA THR A 3 2.07 -5.12 -9.49
C THR A 3 2.90 -4.08 -10.21
N ASN A 4 2.26 -3.00 -10.69
CA ASN A 4 2.97 -1.83 -11.23
C ASN A 4 4.01 -1.40 -10.17
N PRO A 5 5.32 -1.38 -10.51
CA PRO A 5 6.38 -1.08 -9.56
C PRO A 5 6.27 0.33 -8.96
N HIS A 6 5.52 1.24 -9.59
CA HIS A 6 5.23 2.55 -9.02
C HIS A 6 4.39 2.48 -7.73
N PHE A 7 3.55 1.44 -7.54
CA PHE A 7 2.76 1.31 -6.31
C PHE A 7 3.57 0.93 -5.08
N LEU A 8 4.82 0.51 -5.28
CA LEU A 8 5.73 0.06 -4.24
C LEU A 8 6.37 1.21 -3.44
N ASN A 9 6.43 2.41 -4.02
CA ASN A 9 7.03 3.57 -3.36
C ASN A 9 6.09 4.79 -3.41
N PRO A 10 6.22 5.77 -2.50
CA PRO A 10 5.30 6.90 -2.46
C PRO A 10 5.42 7.84 -3.66
N ALA A 11 6.58 7.93 -4.32
CA ALA A 11 6.77 8.80 -5.48
C ALA A 11 6.04 8.24 -6.71
N GLY A 12 6.05 6.92 -6.88
CA GLY A 12 5.33 6.24 -7.94
C GLY A 12 3.82 6.32 -7.74
N ARG A 13 3.33 6.13 -6.51
CA ARG A 13 1.89 6.35 -6.20
C ARG A 13 1.45 7.78 -6.48
N LEU A 14 2.30 8.77 -6.14
CA LEU A 14 2.02 10.16 -6.45
C LEU A 14 2.04 10.41 -7.97
N TYR A 15 3.01 9.85 -8.69
CA TYR A 15 3.08 9.87 -10.16
C TYR A 15 1.81 9.29 -10.79
N GLU A 16 1.39 8.10 -10.39
CA GLU A 16 0.21 7.41 -10.93
C GLU A 16 -1.07 8.24 -10.71
N PHE A 17 -1.25 8.80 -9.51
CA PHE A 17 -2.37 9.68 -9.21
C PHE A 17 -2.37 10.97 -10.05
N MET A 18 -1.21 11.63 -10.18
CA MET A 18 -1.09 12.85 -10.95
C MET A 18 -1.23 12.58 -12.46
N SER A 19 -0.74 11.44 -12.95
CA SER A 19 -0.91 10.96 -14.32
C SER A 19 -2.40 10.76 -14.63
N ALA A 20 -3.12 10.04 -13.76
CA ALA A 20 -4.56 9.83 -13.90
C ALA A 20 -5.34 11.16 -13.88
N THR A 21 -4.94 12.09 -13.01
CA THR A 21 -5.54 13.43 -12.95
C THR A 21 -5.30 14.21 -14.24
N LEU A 22 -4.09 14.19 -14.81
CA LEU A 22 -3.77 14.88 -16.06
C LEU A 22 -4.44 14.25 -17.30
N ALA A 23 -4.65 12.94 -17.26
CA ALA A 23 -5.34 12.19 -18.32
C ALA A 23 -6.86 12.38 -18.32
N ALA A 24 -7.44 12.83 -17.21
CA ALA A 24 -8.87 13.11 -17.13
C ALA A 24 -9.28 14.29 -18.04
N PRO A 25 -10.55 14.33 -18.51
CA PRO A 25 -11.05 15.42 -19.34
C PRO A 25 -10.95 16.78 -18.63
N ASP A 26 -10.56 17.83 -19.35
CA ASP A 26 -10.33 19.16 -18.78
C ASP A 26 -11.54 19.74 -18.05
N GLN A 27 -12.74 19.48 -18.56
CA GLN A 27 -14.02 19.94 -18.02
C GLN A 27 -14.54 19.11 -16.84
N MET A 28 -13.92 17.97 -16.53
CA MET A 28 -14.29 17.14 -15.40
C MET A 28 -14.00 17.88 -14.09
N GLN A 29 -14.90 17.78 -13.11
CA GLN A 29 -14.61 18.30 -11.77
C GLN A 29 -13.46 17.50 -11.17
N LEU A 30 -12.53 18.20 -10.52
CA LEU A 30 -11.34 17.59 -9.95
C LEU A 30 -11.69 16.50 -8.93
N VAL A 31 -12.76 16.73 -8.14
CA VAL A 31 -13.27 15.75 -7.17
C VAL A 31 -13.75 14.46 -7.83
N ASP A 32 -14.33 14.53 -9.04
CA ASP A 32 -14.82 13.36 -9.78
C ASP A 32 -13.68 12.58 -10.41
N ALA A 33 -12.66 13.28 -10.92
CA ALA A 33 -11.45 12.66 -11.44
C ALA A 33 -10.73 11.87 -10.33
N TRP A 34 -10.60 12.48 -9.15
CA TRP A 34 -10.00 11.81 -8.00
C TRP A 34 -10.87 10.68 -7.46
N GLY A 35 -12.19 10.87 -7.41
CA GLY A 35 -13.12 9.82 -7.01
C GLY A 35 -13.02 8.59 -7.94
N SER A 36 -12.88 8.83 -9.24
CA SER A 36 -12.64 7.77 -10.23
C SER A 36 -11.36 6.99 -9.94
N TYR A 37 -10.27 7.68 -9.59
CA TYR A 37 -8.99 7.04 -9.24
C TYR A 37 -9.03 6.29 -7.89
N VAL A 38 -9.72 6.85 -6.88
CA VAL A 38 -9.92 6.19 -5.58
C VAL A 38 -10.91 5.01 -5.70
N GLY A 39 -11.73 4.98 -6.75
CA GLY A 39 -12.78 3.97 -6.93
C GLY A 39 -13.96 4.20 -5.98
N SER A 40 -14.25 5.46 -5.65
CA SER A 40 -15.26 5.86 -4.66
C SER A 40 -15.70 7.30 -4.92
N SER A 41 -16.93 7.68 -4.54
CA SER A 41 -17.42 9.06 -4.67
C SER A 41 -17.57 9.74 -3.32
N ALA A 42 -17.35 11.05 -3.29
CA ALA A 42 -17.52 11.87 -2.09
C ALA A 42 -18.97 11.84 -1.56
N GLU A 43 -19.96 11.69 -2.45
CA GLU A 43 -21.38 11.66 -2.08
C GLU A 43 -21.89 10.25 -1.75
N GLY A 44 -21.44 9.22 -2.49
CA GLY A 44 -21.96 7.85 -2.34
C GLY A 44 -21.24 7.04 -1.26
N GLU A 45 -19.93 7.21 -1.14
CA GLU A 45 -19.08 6.47 -0.19
C GLU A 45 -18.08 7.39 0.52
N PRO A 46 -18.55 8.42 1.26
CA PRO A 46 -17.71 9.48 1.80
C PRO A 46 -16.56 8.97 2.67
N SER A 47 -16.79 7.91 3.46
CA SER A 47 -15.76 7.35 4.33
C SER A 47 -14.60 6.72 3.54
N ARG A 48 -14.90 6.03 2.43
CA ARG A 48 -13.87 5.42 1.58
C ARG A 48 -13.15 6.47 0.76
N PHE A 49 -13.90 7.44 0.22
CA PHE A 49 -13.33 8.58 -0.47
C PHE A 49 -12.36 9.36 0.43
N LEU A 50 -12.77 9.72 1.65
CA LEU A 50 -11.92 10.43 2.61
C LEU A 50 -10.70 9.61 3.03
N ALA A 51 -10.83 8.29 3.22
CA ALA A 51 -9.70 7.42 3.51
C ALA A 51 -8.68 7.40 2.37
N GLY A 52 -9.15 7.28 1.12
CA GLY A 52 -8.29 7.33 -0.07
C GLY A 52 -7.60 8.69 -0.23
N MET A 53 -8.34 9.79 -0.05
CA MET A 53 -7.77 11.13 -0.10
C MET A 53 -6.76 11.37 1.02
N GLY A 54 -7.01 10.88 2.24
CA GLY A 54 -6.06 10.95 3.34
C GLY A 54 -4.74 10.24 3.02
N ALA A 55 -4.80 9.08 2.35
CA ALA A 55 -3.60 8.39 1.88
C ALA A 55 -2.84 9.24 0.85
N LEU A 56 -3.53 9.80 -0.16
CA LEU A 56 -2.94 10.65 -1.20
C LEU A 56 -2.29 11.93 -0.64
N LEU A 57 -2.96 12.62 0.29
CA LEU A 57 -2.46 13.84 0.93
C LEU A 57 -1.18 13.61 1.75
N SER A 58 -0.93 12.37 2.18
CA SER A 58 0.29 12.02 2.91
C SER A 58 1.48 11.63 2.02
N LEU A 59 1.26 11.40 0.71
CA LEU A 59 2.33 10.98 -0.20
C LEU A 59 3.46 12.01 -0.31
N PRO A 60 3.22 13.33 -0.44
CA PRO A 60 4.30 14.31 -0.57
C PRO A 60 5.32 14.27 0.57
N SER A 61 4.88 14.13 1.83
CA SER A 61 5.80 13.99 2.96
C SER A 61 6.54 12.66 2.93
N GLN A 62 5.83 11.55 2.63
CA GLN A 62 6.46 10.23 2.51
C GLN A 62 7.54 10.19 1.42
N VAL A 63 7.36 10.88 0.30
CA VAL A 63 8.39 11.00 -0.75
C VAL A 63 9.64 11.67 -0.20
N ARG A 64 9.49 12.80 0.50
CA ARG A 64 10.62 13.52 1.10
C ARG A 64 11.35 12.64 2.11
N ASP A 65 10.61 11.99 3.02
CA ASP A 65 11.18 11.10 4.03
C ASP A 65 11.96 9.93 3.41
N ARG A 66 11.41 9.31 2.35
CA ARG A 66 12.06 8.20 1.64
C ARG A 66 13.31 8.64 0.89
N VAL A 67 13.26 9.77 0.19
CA VAL A 67 14.45 10.36 -0.44
C VAL A 67 15.49 10.70 0.62
N ASP A 68 15.08 11.29 1.74
CA ASP A 68 15.96 11.66 2.85
C ASP A 68 16.66 10.44 3.47
N ALA A 69 15.95 9.32 3.57
CA ALA A 69 16.48 8.04 4.06
C ALA A 69 17.39 7.27 3.09
N LEU A 70 17.56 7.72 1.84
CA LEU A 70 18.43 7.03 0.87
C LEU A 70 19.87 6.92 1.39
N PRO A 71 20.45 5.70 1.46
CA PRO A 71 21.80 5.50 1.99
C PRO A 71 22.87 6.03 1.04
N GLY A 72 23.85 6.76 1.57
CA GLY A 72 25.01 7.24 0.82
C GLY A 72 25.27 8.74 1.00
N ARG A 73 26.54 9.13 0.85
CA ARG A 73 27.03 10.53 0.75
C ARG A 73 26.13 11.38 -0.15
N PRO A 74 26.06 12.72 0.00
CA PRO A 74 25.06 13.57 -0.66
C PRO A 74 24.92 13.18 -2.13
N ILE A 75 23.81 12.52 -2.48
CA ILE A 75 23.48 12.19 -3.86
C ILE A 75 23.46 13.53 -4.59
N PRO A 76 24.36 13.79 -5.55
CA PRO A 76 24.32 15.02 -6.33
C PRO A 76 22.93 15.13 -6.95
N GLY A 77 22.18 16.16 -6.58
CA GLY A 77 20.81 16.32 -7.07
C GLY A 77 19.73 15.60 -6.26
N LYS A 78 19.96 15.22 -4.99
CA LYS A 78 18.90 14.76 -4.07
C LYS A 78 17.70 15.72 -4.00
N ALA A 79 17.97 17.03 -3.99
CA ALA A 79 16.94 18.07 -4.07
C ALA A 79 16.18 18.08 -5.43
N GLN A 80 16.77 17.50 -6.47
CA GLN A 80 16.14 17.38 -7.78
C GLN A 80 15.09 16.26 -7.80
N LEU A 81 15.32 15.18 -7.04
CA LEU A 81 14.39 14.06 -6.91
C LEU A 81 13.03 14.47 -6.31
N VAL A 82 12.98 15.58 -5.55
CA VAL A 82 11.74 16.08 -4.95
C VAL A 82 11.11 17.25 -5.70
N ARG A 83 11.62 17.62 -6.89
CA ARG A 83 11.10 18.78 -7.66
C ARG A 83 9.63 18.65 -8.01
N GLY A 84 9.19 17.47 -8.45
CA GLY A 84 7.78 17.19 -8.76
C GLY A 84 6.85 17.18 -7.54
N VAL A 85 7.38 17.11 -6.32
CA VAL A 85 6.59 16.97 -5.09
C VAL A 85 5.85 18.26 -4.74
N ALA A 86 6.52 19.42 -4.78
CA ALA A 86 5.89 20.68 -4.39
C ALA A 86 4.73 21.10 -5.34
N PRO A 87 4.87 21.00 -6.68
CA PRO A 87 3.76 21.20 -7.60
C PRO A 87 2.58 20.23 -7.36
N ALA A 88 2.87 18.95 -7.10
CA ALA A 88 1.83 17.95 -6.81
C ALA A 88 1.09 18.26 -5.49
N GLU A 89 1.82 18.67 -4.46
CA GLU A 89 1.26 19.12 -3.19
C GLU A 89 0.36 20.36 -3.37
N GLN A 90 0.73 21.27 -4.26
CA GLN A 90 -0.12 22.42 -4.58
C GLN A 90 -1.45 21.99 -5.20
N VAL A 91 -1.46 21.04 -6.15
CA VAL A 91 -2.70 20.47 -6.70
C VAL A 91 -3.50 19.76 -5.61
N LEU A 92 -2.85 18.92 -4.81
CA LEU A 92 -3.48 18.21 -3.69
C LEU A 92 -4.08 19.15 -2.64
N SER A 93 -3.49 20.33 -2.41
CA SER A 93 -4.02 21.33 -1.46
C SER A 93 -5.43 21.84 -1.82
N HIS A 94 -5.81 21.71 -3.10
CA HIS A 94 -7.15 22.03 -3.56
C HIS A 94 -8.19 20.96 -3.21
N ALA A 95 -7.79 19.86 -2.56
CA ALA A 95 -8.68 18.74 -2.25
C ALA A 95 -9.93 19.11 -1.49
N TRP A 96 -9.80 20.02 -0.53
CA TRP A 96 -10.92 20.49 0.27
C TRP A 96 -11.84 21.47 -0.49
N ARG A 97 -11.34 22.07 -1.59
CA ARG A 97 -12.04 23.06 -2.41
C ARG A 97 -12.44 22.55 -3.80
N ALA A 98 -12.24 21.25 -4.06
CA ALA A 98 -12.36 20.64 -5.38
C ALA A 98 -13.78 20.66 -5.97
N ALA A 99 -14.81 20.98 -5.17
CA ALA A 99 -16.22 21.03 -5.58
C ALA A 99 -16.55 22.09 -6.67
N GLY A 100 -15.59 22.95 -7.04
CA GLY A 100 -15.76 23.89 -8.16
C GLY A 100 -14.53 24.05 -9.05
N MET A 101 -13.52 23.19 -8.90
CA MET A 101 -12.30 23.25 -9.70
C MET A 101 -12.35 22.16 -10.77
N GLN A 102 -12.06 22.55 -12.01
CA GLN A 102 -11.95 21.62 -13.13
C GLN A 102 -10.51 21.12 -13.30
N VAL A 103 -10.35 19.91 -13.83
CA VAL A 103 -9.04 19.30 -14.09
C VAL A 103 -8.13 20.22 -14.91
N GLY A 104 -8.65 20.86 -15.96
CA GLY A 104 -7.87 21.74 -16.83
C GLY A 104 -7.23 22.93 -16.08
N GLN A 105 -7.86 23.40 -14.99
CA GLN A 105 -7.33 24.49 -14.17
C GLN A 105 -6.08 24.09 -13.37
N THR A 106 -5.87 22.80 -13.13
CA THR A 106 -4.71 22.28 -12.39
C THR A 106 -3.44 22.18 -13.25
N ARG A 107 -3.56 22.20 -14.58
CA ARG A 107 -2.42 22.04 -15.51
C ARG A 107 -1.40 23.18 -15.46
N HIS A 108 -1.80 24.35 -15.00
CA HIS A 108 -0.88 25.47 -14.75
C HIS A 108 -0.05 25.29 -13.48
N LEU A 109 -0.50 24.42 -12.57
CA LEU A 109 0.17 24.10 -11.32
C LEU A 109 1.08 22.88 -11.48
N PHE A 110 0.63 21.89 -12.25
CA PHE A 110 1.33 20.63 -12.47
C PHE A 110 1.28 20.25 -13.95
N ASP A 111 2.46 20.00 -14.56
CA ASP A 111 2.60 19.71 -15.98
C ASP A 111 3.33 18.38 -16.21
N ARG A 112 3.61 18.06 -17.48
CA ARG A 112 4.32 16.84 -17.86
C ARG A 112 5.77 16.80 -17.37
N GLY A 113 6.43 17.95 -17.23
CA GLY A 113 7.79 18.00 -16.68
C GLY A 113 7.81 17.59 -15.21
N HIS A 114 6.86 18.11 -14.42
CA HIS A 114 6.69 17.68 -13.03
C HIS A 114 6.32 16.20 -12.91
N LEU A 115 5.55 15.67 -13.88
CA LEU A 115 5.22 14.24 -13.94
C LEU A 115 6.47 13.38 -14.17
N THR A 116 7.32 13.74 -15.13
CA THR A 116 8.60 13.05 -15.39
C THR A 116 9.55 13.12 -14.19
N ASP A 117 9.57 14.24 -13.45
CA ASP A 117 10.36 14.34 -12.22
C ASP A 117 9.90 13.34 -11.14
N LEU A 118 8.58 13.14 -10.99
CA LEU A 118 8.03 12.15 -10.05
C LEU A 118 8.29 10.71 -10.48
N GLU A 119 8.16 10.43 -11.78
CA GLU A 119 8.49 9.14 -12.37
C GLU A 119 9.96 8.80 -12.09
N THR A 120 10.88 9.70 -12.46
CA THR A 120 12.32 9.54 -12.22
C THR A 120 12.62 9.31 -10.73
N CYS A 121 11.97 10.06 -9.84
CA CYS A 121 12.09 9.85 -8.39
C CYS A 121 11.64 8.45 -7.98
N SER A 122 10.53 7.97 -8.53
CA SER A 122 10.02 6.61 -8.30
C SER A 122 11.01 5.54 -8.75
N GLN A 123 11.58 5.67 -9.94
CA GLN A 123 12.57 4.73 -10.49
C GLN A 123 13.82 4.67 -9.60
N VAL A 124 14.33 5.83 -9.17
CA VAL A 124 15.48 5.92 -8.25
C VAL A 124 15.18 5.28 -6.90
N LEU A 125 13.98 5.50 -6.34
CA LEU A 125 13.56 4.88 -5.08
C LEU A 125 13.42 3.36 -5.22
N ASN A 126 12.88 2.86 -6.34
CA ASN A 126 12.79 1.43 -6.63
C ASN A 126 14.17 0.80 -6.76
N HIS A 127 15.07 1.41 -7.54
CA HIS A 127 16.43 0.90 -7.73
C HIS A 127 17.22 0.88 -6.41
N ALA A 128 17.14 1.95 -5.61
CA ALA A 128 17.78 1.99 -4.29
C ALA A 128 17.19 0.95 -3.32
N ALA A 129 15.93 0.58 -3.52
CA ALA A 129 15.25 -0.48 -2.78
C ALA A 129 15.48 -1.88 -3.38
N GLY A 130 16.43 -2.05 -4.31
CA GLY A 130 16.73 -3.35 -4.92
C GLY A 130 15.57 -3.91 -5.74
N VAL A 131 14.59 -3.08 -6.10
CA VAL A 131 13.50 -3.41 -7.00
C VAL A 131 14.05 -3.23 -8.41
N GLU A 132 14.53 -4.32 -9.01
CA GLU A 132 14.91 -4.31 -10.41
C GLU A 132 13.66 -4.00 -11.25
N GLU A 133 13.69 -2.88 -11.97
CA GLU A 133 12.74 -2.61 -13.04
C GLU A 133 12.90 -3.74 -14.05
N ALA A 134 11.85 -4.54 -14.20
CA ALA A 134 11.75 -5.50 -15.29
C ALA A 134 11.49 -4.77 -16.61
N ASP A 135 12.42 -3.90 -17.01
CA ASP A 135 12.44 -3.25 -18.32
C ASP A 135 13.62 -3.82 -19.12
N ASP A 136 13.44 -5.04 -19.60
CA ASP A 136 13.84 -5.41 -20.97
C ASP A 136 13.15 -6.73 -21.36
N GLU A 137 12.46 -6.74 -22.50
CA GLU A 137 11.79 -7.88 -23.16
C GLU A 137 12.74 -9.05 -23.52
N SER A 138 13.91 -9.18 -22.90
CA SER A 138 14.94 -10.14 -23.32
C SER A 138 15.82 -10.75 -22.22
N ARG A 139 15.45 -10.68 -20.94
CA ARG A 139 16.34 -11.20 -19.86
C ARG A 139 15.73 -12.01 -18.71
N PHE A 140 14.49 -12.47 -18.85
CA PHE A 140 13.91 -13.51 -17.97
C PHE A 140 14.32 -14.94 -18.34
N ASP A 141 15.44 -15.13 -19.06
CA ASP A 141 15.86 -16.45 -19.58
C ASP A 141 17.10 -17.04 -18.88
N ARG A 142 17.53 -16.50 -17.73
CA ARG A 142 18.70 -17.04 -16.99
C ARG A 142 18.60 -17.12 -15.47
N VAL A 143 17.39 -17.32 -14.95
CA VAL A 143 17.18 -18.12 -13.73
C VAL A 143 16.12 -19.19 -14.00
N SER A 144 16.23 -19.82 -15.17
CA SER A 144 15.56 -21.08 -15.49
C SER A 144 16.36 -22.22 -14.87
N GLY A 145 16.24 -22.36 -13.56
CA GLY A 145 16.55 -23.59 -12.83
C GLY A 145 15.24 -24.23 -12.41
N GLU A 146 14.61 -24.92 -13.38
CA GLU A 146 13.51 -25.89 -13.20
C GLU A 146 12.24 -25.38 -12.49
N GLY A 147 11.25 -24.96 -13.28
CA GLY A 147 9.89 -24.74 -12.79
C GLY A 147 9.02 -23.89 -13.72
N ASP A 148 9.09 -24.15 -15.02
CA ASP A 148 8.20 -23.56 -16.01
C ASP A 148 6.78 -24.13 -15.83
N THR A 149 5.95 -23.45 -15.02
CA THR A 149 4.48 -23.36 -15.11
C THR A 149 3.98 -22.49 -13.94
N ALA A 150 4.06 -21.16 -14.04
CA ALA A 150 3.10 -20.35 -13.31
C ALA A 150 1.75 -20.54 -14.01
N GLU A 151 0.94 -21.46 -13.49
CA GLU A 151 -0.39 -21.72 -14.03
C GLU A 151 -1.17 -20.40 -14.20
N PRO A 152 -1.91 -20.21 -15.30
CA PRO A 152 -2.83 -19.09 -15.43
C PRO A 152 -3.91 -19.25 -14.35
N GLY A 153 -3.70 -18.59 -13.21
CA GLY A 153 -4.49 -18.77 -11.99
C GLY A 153 -3.70 -18.71 -10.67
N ALA A 154 -2.37 -18.56 -10.69
CA ALA A 154 -1.60 -18.38 -9.46
C ALA A 154 -1.99 -17.09 -8.73
N GLU A 155 -2.54 -17.23 -7.52
CA GLU A 155 -2.96 -16.15 -6.63
C GLU A 155 -1.78 -15.22 -6.30
N THR A 156 -1.96 -13.91 -6.50
CA THR A 156 -0.96 -12.92 -6.10
C THR A 156 -0.87 -12.81 -4.57
N PRO A 157 0.27 -12.38 -3.99
CA PRO A 157 0.37 -12.19 -2.54
C PRO A 157 -0.70 -11.28 -1.94
N LEU A 158 -1.14 -10.24 -2.67
CA LEU A 158 -2.20 -9.35 -2.22
C LEU A 158 -3.58 -10.02 -2.25
N GLU A 159 -3.89 -10.78 -3.30
CA GLU A 159 -5.11 -11.60 -3.37
C GLU A 159 -5.15 -12.62 -2.23
N ALA A 160 -4.01 -13.26 -1.92
CA ALA A 160 -3.89 -14.17 -0.79
C ALA A 160 -4.15 -13.48 0.55
N VAL A 161 -3.58 -12.29 0.80
CA VAL A 161 -3.86 -11.51 2.02
C VAL A 161 -5.34 -11.16 2.12
N ARG A 162 -5.96 -10.73 1.02
CA ARG A 162 -7.39 -10.39 0.98
C ARG A 162 -8.25 -11.61 1.29
N ARG A 163 -7.99 -12.75 0.64
CA ARG A 163 -8.70 -14.01 0.88
C ARG A 163 -8.55 -14.47 2.32
N LEU A 164 -7.34 -14.48 2.86
CA LEU A 164 -7.11 -14.89 4.25
C LEU A 164 -7.80 -13.97 5.26
N ALA A 165 -7.83 -12.66 5.01
CA ALA A 165 -8.56 -11.72 5.84
C ALA A 165 -10.08 -11.96 5.76
N GLN A 166 -10.61 -12.28 4.57
CA GLN A 166 -12.01 -12.66 4.41
C GLN A 166 -12.33 -13.96 5.17
N GLU A 167 -11.45 -14.95 5.10
CA GLU A 167 -11.65 -16.20 5.85
C GLU A 167 -11.59 -15.98 7.37
N ILE A 168 -10.77 -15.05 7.88
CA ILE A 168 -10.80 -14.65 9.31
C ILE A 168 -12.15 -14.03 9.67
N LEU A 169 -12.70 -13.18 8.80
CA LEU A 169 -14.01 -12.58 8.98
C LEU A 169 -15.10 -13.65 9.06
N ASP A 170 -15.12 -14.59 8.13
CA ASP A 170 -16.12 -15.66 8.07
C ASP A 170 -16.01 -16.58 9.31
N GLU A 171 -14.78 -16.95 9.69
CA GLU A 171 -14.50 -17.78 10.86
C GLU A 171 -14.89 -17.08 12.17
N ALA A 172 -14.70 -15.76 12.28
CA ALA A 172 -15.07 -15.00 13.49
C ALA A 172 -16.56 -15.11 13.82
N PHE A 173 -17.42 -15.18 12.80
CA PHE A 173 -18.86 -15.36 12.98
C PHE A 173 -19.29 -16.84 13.05
N ALA A 174 -18.55 -17.75 12.41
CA ALA A 174 -18.84 -19.19 12.44
C ALA A 174 -18.42 -19.86 13.76
N ALA A 175 -17.36 -19.38 14.40
CA ALA A 175 -16.73 -20.02 15.57
C ALA A 175 -17.46 -19.81 16.91
N ASN A 176 -18.66 -19.24 16.89
CA ASN A 176 -19.48 -18.96 18.08
C ASN A 176 -18.72 -18.17 19.16
N LEU A 177 -17.84 -17.25 18.73
CA LEU A 177 -17.07 -16.39 19.61
C LEU A 177 -17.99 -15.40 20.36
N PRO A 178 -17.56 -14.87 21.51
CA PRO A 178 -18.26 -13.77 22.15
C PRO A 178 -18.44 -12.61 21.16
N GLY A 179 -19.63 -12.00 21.14
CA GLY A 179 -19.98 -10.93 20.18
C GLY A 179 -18.92 -9.82 20.05
N PRO A 180 -18.37 -9.27 21.16
CA PRO A 180 -17.31 -8.27 21.10
C PRO A 180 -16.01 -8.78 20.44
N VAL A 181 -15.64 -10.03 20.70
CA VAL A 181 -14.44 -10.67 20.14
C VAL A 181 -14.61 -10.93 18.64
N ALA A 182 -15.77 -11.44 18.23
CA ALA A 182 -16.10 -11.63 16.81
C ALA A 182 -16.09 -10.29 16.05
N ALA A 183 -16.67 -9.25 16.64
CA ALA A 183 -16.68 -7.91 16.08
C ALA A 183 -15.26 -7.33 15.93
N ALA A 184 -14.38 -7.54 16.91
CA ALA A 184 -13.00 -7.09 16.84
C ALA A 184 -12.21 -7.79 15.72
N PHE A 185 -12.33 -9.12 15.57
CA PHE A 185 -11.72 -9.83 14.44
C PHE A 185 -12.26 -9.34 13.10
N ALA A 186 -13.58 -9.13 13.01
CA ALA A 186 -14.20 -8.59 11.80
C ALA A 186 -13.71 -7.18 11.47
N GLU A 187 -13.52 -6.31 12.46
CA GLU A 187 -12.97 -4.97 12.25
C GLU A 187 -11.54 -5.03 11.69
N TYR A 188 -10.67 -5.85 12.27
CA TYR A 188 -9.29 -6.00 11.78
C TYR A 188 -9.23 -6.62 10.38
N ALA A 189 -10.04 -7.65 10.12
CA ALA A 189 -10.15 -8.26 8.80
C ALA A 189 -10.61 -7.26 7.74
N HIS A 190 -11.67 -6.50 8.03
CA HIS A 190 -12.14 -5.45 7.13
C HIS A 190 -11.10 -4.34 6.91
N ALA A 191 -10.33 -3.97 7.92
CA ALA A 191 -9.27 -2.98 7.78
C ALA A 191 -8.15 -3.47 6.86
N ILE A 192 -7.72 -4.73 7.00
CA ILE A 192 -6.72 -5.35 6.12
C ILE A 192 -7.25 -5.43 4.67
N ILE A 193 -8.48 -5.93 4.46
CA ILE A 193 -9.10 -5.99 3.13
C ILE A 193 -9.14 -4.61 2.50
N ARG A 194 -9.59 -3.60 3.24
CA ARG A 194 -9.63 -2.21 2.76
C ARG A 194 -8.25 -1.70 2.38
N SER A 195 -7.21 -2.04 3.14
CA SER A 195 -5.85 -1.63 2.80
C SER A 195 -5.32 -2.32 1.55
N VAL A 196 -5.70 -3.58 1.30
CA VAL A 196 -5.40 -4.27 0.04
C VAL A 196 -6.15 -3.63 -1.13
N ASP A 197 -7.44 -3.34 -0.95
CA ASP A 197 -8.27 -2.68 -1.97
C ASP A 197 -7.78 -1.25 -2.29
N LEU A 198 -7.07 -0.60 -1.35
CA LEU A 198 -6.44 0.71 -1.51
C LEU A 198 -4.91 0.61 -1.67
N PHE A 199 -4.38 -0.54 -2.09
CA PHE A 199 -2.93 -0.75 -2.20
C PHE A 199 -2.25 0.25 -3.14
N HIS A 200 -2.90 0.62 -4.25
CA HIS A 200 -2.39 1.63 -5.18
C HIS A 200 -2.24 3.02 -4.55
N LEU A 201 -2.95 3.30 -3.44
CA LEU A 201 -2.84 4.56 -2.68
C LEU A 201 -1.91 4.42 -1.48
N THR A 202 -2.09 3.35 -0.70
CA THR A 202 -1.47 3.18 0.62
C THR A 202 -0.17 2.39 0.58
N GLY A 203 0.09 1.68 -0.51
CA GLY A 203 1.29 0.88 -0.72
C GLY A 203 1.41 -0.28 0.27
N PRO A 204 2.60 -0.92 0.32
CA PRO A 204 2.88 -1.99 1.27
C PRO A 204 2.81 -1.52 2.74
N GLU A 205 3.07 -0.23 3.00
CA GLU A 205 3.01 0.34 4.34
C GLU A 205 1.58 0.39 4.90
N GLY A 206 0.57 0.54 4.05
CA GLY A 206 -0.83 0.46 4.45
C GLY A 206 -1.17 -0.92 5.02
N VAL A 207 -0.89 -1.96 4.22
CA VAL A 207 -1.25 -3.34 4.58
C VAL A 207 -0.48 -3.79 5.82
N THR A 208 0.81 -3.44 5.90
CA THR A 208 1.63 -3.73 7.07
C THR A 208 1.06 -3.08 8.33
N ARG A 209 0.72 -1.80 8.27
CA ARG A 209 0.21 -1.04 9.43
C ARG A 209 -1.09 -1.64 9.97
N GLU A 210 -2.02 -2.01 9.11
CA GLU A 210 -3.28 -2.61 9.57
C GLU A 210 -3.08 -4.02 10.15
N TYR A 211 -2.13 -4.77 9.61
CA TYR A 211 -1.73 -6.04 10.20
C TYR A 211 -1.04 -5.85 11.57
N GLU A 212 -0.14 -4.88 11.71
CA GLU A 212 0.46 -4.53 13.00
C GLU A 212 -0.58 -4.05 14.00
N ARG A 213 -1.59 -3.29 13.56
CA ARG A 213 -2.74 -2.88 14.38
C ARG A 213 -3.50 -4.10 14.90
N PHE A 214 -3.73 -5.09 14.04
CA PHE A 214 -4.36 -6.35 14.42
C PHE A 214 -3.52 -7.10 15.47
N LEU A 215 -2.22 -7.27 15.24
CA LEU A 215 -1.32 -7.92 16.21
C LEU A 215 -1.24 -7.16 17.53
N GLY A 216 -1.17 -5.83 17.49
CA GLY A 216 -1.20 -4.97 18.66
C GLY A 216 -2.50 -5.12 19.45
N GLY A 217 -3.63 -5.29 18.75
CA GLY A 217 -4.92 -5.65 19.34
C GLY A 217 -4.86 -6.99 20.07
N LEU A 218 -4.34 -8.03 19.42
CA LEU A 218 -4.17 -9.36 20.01
C LEU A 218 -3.29 -9.35 21.25
N ILE A 219 -2.24 -8.53 21.29
CA ILE A 219 -1.34 -8.47 22.46
C ILE A 219 -2.00 -7.72 23.63
N ARG A 220 -2.82 -6.71 23.34
CA ARG A 220 -3.42 -5.83 24.36
C ARG A 220 -4.72 -6.38 24.95
N ASP A 221 -5.42 -7.22 24.20
CA ASP A 221 -6.70 -7.81 24.59
C ASP A 221 -6.55 -9.32 24.86
N PRO A 222 -6.55 -9.75 26.13
CA PRO A 222 -6.43 -11.16 26.49
C PRO A 222 -7.55 -12.03 25.92
N GLU A 223 -8.78 -11.51 25.82
CA GLU A 223 -9.93 -12.28 25.31
C GLU A 223 -9.76 -12.56 23.82
N LEU A 224 -9.28 -11.57 23.06
CA LEU A 224 -8.97 -11.72 21.63
C LEU A 224 -7.81 -12.71 21.41
N TYR A 225 -6.77 -12.64 22.25
CA TYR A 225 -5.65 -13.58 22.20
C TYR A 225 -6.07 -15.01 22.51
N GLU A 226 -6.86 -15.22 23.57
CA GLU A 226 -7.37 -16.54 23.93
C GLU A 226 -8.28 -17.12 22.85
N ALA A 227 -9.16 -16.30 22.27
CA ALA A 227 -10.02 -16.71 21.15
C ALA A 227 -9.21 -17.15 19.92
N MET A 228 -8.18 -16.39 19.54
CA MET A 228 -7.27 -16.79 18.46
C MET A 228 -6.52 -18.09 18.82
N ARG A 229 -6.01 -18.22 20.05
CA ARG A 229 -5.26 -19.40 20.49
C ARG A 229 -6.13 -20.66 20.47
N ASN A 230 -7.39 -20.53 20.87
CA ASN A 230 -8.36 -21.63 20.93
C ASN A 230 -9.01 -21.93 19.57
N ASN A 231 -8.83 -21.07 18.57
CA ASN A 231 -9.30 -21.28 17.21
C ASN A 231 -8.11 -21.41 16.22
N PRO A 232 -7.66 -22.64 15.92
CA PRO A 232 -6.53 -22.87 15.01
C PRO A 232 -6.73 -22.24 13.63
N GLY A 233 -7.96 -22.21 13.10
CA GLY A 233 -8.27 -21.63 11.81
C GLY A 233 -7.96 -20.13 11.74
N ILE A 234 -8.32 -19.35 12.78
CA ILE A 234 -7.97 -17.93 12.85
C ILE A 234 -6.46 -17.77 12.97
N ARG A 235 -5.83 -18.51 13.90
CA ARG A 235 -4.39 -18.42 14.15
C ARG A 235 -3.55 -18.70 12.90
N ASP A 236 -3.87 -19.77 12.19
CA ASP A 236 -3.09 -20.22 11.03
C ASP A 236 -3.21 -19.22 9.87
N ARG A 237 -4.37 -18.58 9.70
CA ARG A 237 -4.56 -17.49 8.74
C ARG A 237 -3.81 -16.22 9.13
N VAL A 238 -3.80 -15.85 10.41
CA VAL A 238 -2.99 -14.72 10.92
C VAL A 238 -1.50 -14.95 10.63
N LYS A 239 -0.99 -16.19 10.84
CA LYS A 239 0.39 -16.56 10.48
C LYS A 239 0.62 -16.48 8.97
N ALA A 240 -0.32 -16.97 8.16
CA ALA A 240 -0.21 -16.95 6.71
C ALA A 240 -0.18 -15.51 6.15
N ILE A 241 -1.01 -14.60 6.69
CA ILE A 241 -0.99 -13.17 6.34
C ILE A 241 0.39 -12.59 6.64
N ALA A 242 1.02 -12.90 7.78
CA ALA A 242 2.37 -12.43 8.11
C ALA A 242 3.40 -12.80 7.03
N LYS A 243 3.33 -14.05 6.54
CA LYS A 243 4.21 -14.55 5.49
C LYS A 243 4.04 -13.77 4.19
N PHE A 244 2.80 -13.55 3.76
CA PHE A 244 2.53 -12.79 2.53
C PHE A 244 2.85 -11.30 2.66
N ILE A 245 2.60 -10.68 3.82
CA ILE A 245 3.04 -9.31 4.09
C ILE A 245 4.56 -9.19 4.08
N THR A 246 5.28 -10.20 4.56
CA THR A 246 6.74 -10.24 4.45
C THR A 246 7.17 -10.27 2.98
N VAL A 247 6.48 -11.01 2.11
CA VAL A 247 6.76 -11.01 0.67
C VAL A 247 6.44 -9.64 0.03
N VAL A 248 5.29 -9.04 0.36
CA VAL A 248 4.89 -7.70 -0.11
C VAL A 248 5.85 -6.61 0.40
N GLY A 249 6.34 -6.74 1.63
CA GLY A 249 7.28 -5.81 2.26
C GLY A 249 8.74 -6.04 1.87
N THR A 250 9.16 -7.26 1.49
CA THR A 250 10.53 -7.52 1.01
C THR A 250 10.72 -7.11 -0.46
N ALA A 251 9.64 -7.05 -1.23
CA ALA A 251 9.64 -6.43 -2.57
C ALA A 251 9.89 -4.92 -2.54
N VAL A 252 9.91 -4.29 -1.36
CA VAL A 252 10.21 -2.86 -1.18
C VAL A 252 11.20 -2.79 -0.03
N LEU A 253 12.52 -2.75 -0.27
CA LEU A 253 13.49 -2.62 0.82
C LEU A 253 13.12 -1.42 1.71
N VAL A 254 12.42 -1.73 2.79
CA VAL A 254 12.03 -0.76 3.80
C VAL A 254 13.32 -0.39 4.53
N PRO A 255 13.55 0.89 4.88
CA PRO A 255 14.71 1.30 5.67
C PRO A 255 14.98 0.29 6.77
N ALA A 256 16.25 -0.02 7.04
CA ALA A 256 16.68 -1.08 7.96
C ALA A 256 15.91 -1.09 9.30
N ASN A 257 15.44 0.07 9.73
CA ASN A 257 14.61 0.34 10.90
C ASN A 257 13.27 -0.42 10.87
N VAL A 258 12.61 -0.53 9.72
CA VAL A 258 11.34 -1.27 9.55
C VAL A 258 11.61 -2.73 9.17
N ALA A 259 12.69 -3.02 8.43
CA ALA A 259 13.16 -4.40 8.19
C ALA A 259 13.49 -5.14 9.51
N LEU A 260 14.08 -4.42 10.47
CA LEU A 260 14.23 -4.87 11.87
C LEU A 260 12.87 -5.10 12.53
N GLY A 261 11.90 -4.22 12.28
CA GLY A 261 10.50 -4.43 12.67
C GLY A 261 9.92 -5.75 12.15
N TYR A 262 10.04 -6.05 10.85
CA TYR A 262 9.52 -7.29 10.25
C TYR A 262 10.17 -8.56 10.81
N THR A 263 11.49 -8.56 10.99
CA THR A 263 12.22 -9.70 11.57
C THR A 263 11.90 -9.88 13.05
N HIS A 264 11.77 -8.79 13.81
CA HIS A 264 11.33 -8.86 15.21
C HIS A 264 9.86 -9.26 15.35
N ILE A 265 8.97 -8.83 14.46
CA ILE A 265 7.55 -9.23 14.46
C ILE A 265 7.41 -10.70 14.09
N TYR A 266 8.07 -11.18 13.03
CA TYR A 266 8.03 -12.59 12.66
C TYR A 266 8.66 -13.50 13.74
N ALA A 267 9.79 -13.07 14.34
CA ALA A 267 10.42 -13.77 15.46
C ALA A 267 9.55 -13.74 16.73
N ALA A 268 8.92 -12.61 17.04
CA ALA A 268 8.00 -12.49 18.17
C ALA A 268 6.74 -13.34 17.94
N LEU A 269 6.18 -13.38 16.73
CA LEU A 269 5.03 -14.21 16.35
C LEU A 269 5.32 -15.70 16.41
N THR A 270 6.47 -16.14 15.90
CA THR A 270 6.90 -17.55 16.01
C THR A 270 7.08 -17.97 17.47
N THR A 271 7.53 -17.05 18.32
CA THR A 271 7.65 -17.29 19.77
C THR A 271 6.28 -17.24 20.49
N LEU A 272 5.40 -16.32 20.13
CA LEU A 272 4.07 -16.10 20.75
C LEU A 272 3.00 -17.10 20.32
N LEU A 273 3.10 -17.66 19.11
CA LEU A 273 2.07 -18.49 18.51
C LEU A 273 2.41 -19.99 18.52
N GLY A 274 3.53 -20.37 19.14
CA GLY A 274 4.10 -21.71 19.11
C GLY A 274 4.59 -22.09 17.71
N GLY A 275 5.83 -22.57 17.63
CA GLY A 275 6.35 -23.21 16.42
C GLY A 275 5.48 -24.35 15.95
#